data_AF-A0A820GAU1-F1
#
_entry.id   AF-A0A820GAU1-F1
#
_cell.length_a   1.000
_cell.length_b   1.000
_cell.length_c   1.000
_cell.angle_alpha   90.00
_cell.angle_beta   90.00
_cell.angle_gamma   90.00
#
_symmetry.space_group_name_H-M   'P 1'
#
loop_
_entity.id
_entity.type
_entity.pdbx_description
1 polymer ?
#
loop_
_entity_poly.entity_id
_entity_poly.type
_entity_poly.pdbx_seq_one_letter_code
_entity_poly.pdbx_strand_id
1 'polypeptide(L)'
;LIRQVNVLNFGIEFDLVHVNKVHITGRLSVLFELSSTINMTFKALKTSINFTMHFNDEPNTDQMILHDLPVEHNQTTNELFMNFNKQELIVLNDSLFKEFAANLVLTTNLSVIIEGLAAALAEVRTGNITLSNIPINDTLHLVGYNQFDNGLLNIDNIDITGAISSHTLALHIRTQIINPSVVNILNGGRLSLDLCDIINGTSLGLINIEPFYLQ
;
A
#
# COMPACT_ATOMS: atom_id res chain seq x y z
N LEU A 1 -7.13 13.21 -19.77
CA LEU A 1 -5.91 12.52 -20.22
C LEU A 1 -5.75 11.24 -19.41
N ILE A 2 -5.63 11.34 -18.08
CA ILE A 2 -5.74 10.16 -17.20
C ILE A 2 -7.23 9.86 -16.97
N ARG A 3 -7.62 8.60 -17.12
CA ARG A 3 -8.99 8.13 -16.90
C ARG A 3 -9.15 7.28 -15.66
N GLN A 4 -8.12 6.50 -15.36
CA GLN A 4 -8.12 5.57 -14.25
C GLN A 4 -6.67 5.31 -13.82
N VAL A 5 -6.47 5.20 -12.52
CA VAL A 5 -5.22 4.80 -11.87
C VAL A 5 -5.52 3.60 -10.99
N ASN A 6 -4.86 2.48 -11.29
CA ASN A 6 -4.89 1.29 -10.45
C ASN A 6 -3.50 1.08 -9.84
N VAL A 7 -3.46 0.64 -8.58
CA VAL A 7 -2.23 0.22 -7.92
C VAL A 7 -2.20 -1.29 -7.84
N LEU A 8 -1.06 -1.87 -8.25
CA LEU A 8 -0.80 -3.30 -8.25
C LEU A 8 0.41 -3.57 -7.36
N ASN A 9 0.32 -4.60 -6.51
CA ASN A 9 1.39 -5.03 -5.59
C ASN A 9 1.98 -3.86 -4.78
N PHE A 10 1.11 -3.01 -4.23
CA PHE A 10 1.54 -1.93 -3.35
C PHE A 10 2.25 -2.52 -2.14
N GLY A 11 3.35 -1.94 -1.70
CA GLY A 11 4.06 -2.36 -0.51
C GLY A 11 4.35 -1.13 0.32
N ILE A 12 4.09 -1.23 1.62
CA ILE A 12 4.47 -0.23 2.63
C ILE A 12 5.57 -0.87 3.47
N GLU A 13 6.73 -0.24 3.48
CA GLU A 13 7.92 -0.67 4.22
C GLU A 13 8.28 0.39 5.26
N PHE A 14 8.31 -0.01 6.53
CA PHE A 14 8.82 0.86 7.60
C PHE A 14 10.34 0.71 7.70
N ASP A 15 11.06 1.83 7.80
CA ASP A 15 12.51 1.81 7.95
C ASP A 15 12.90 1.35 9.37
N LEU A 16 13.74 0.31 9.44
CA LEU A 16 14.17 -0.32 10.70
C LEU A 16 15.10 0.58 11.53
N VAL A 17 15.77 1.55 10.91
CA VAL A 17 16.72 2.48 11.54
C VAL A 17 16.05 3.82 11.84
N HIS A 18 15.19 4.27 10.93
CA HIS A 18 14.47 5.54 11.02
C HIS A 18 12.97 5.27 11.10
N VAL A 19 12.45 5.01 12.30
CA VAL A 19 11.03 4.66 12.55
C VAL A 19 9.99 5.64 11.99
N ASN A 20 10.40 6.85 11.60
CA ASN A 20 9.54 7.86 10.98
C ASN A 20 9.61 7.87 9.45
N LYS A 21 10.41 7.00 8.83
CA LYS A 21 10.51 6.87 7.38
C LYS A 21 9.68 5.68 6.90
N VAL A 22 8.76 5.98 5.99
CA VAL A 22 7.95 5.00 5.30
C VAL A 22 8.40 4.98 3.85
N HIS A 23 8.63 3.79 3.33
CA HIS A 23 8.94 3.57 1.93
C HIS A 23 7.82 2.80 1.27
N ILE A 24 7.66 2.99 -0.03
CA ILE A 24 6.66 2.31 -0.82
C ILE A 24 7.24 1.71 -2.09
N THR A 25 6.70 0.56 -2.45
CA THR A 25 7.04 -0.20 -3.64
C THR A 25 5.75 -0.61 -4.33
N GLY A 26 5.78 -0.82 -5.64
CA GLY A 26 4.63 -1.34 -6.35
C GLY A 26 4.64 -0.98 -7.82
N ARG A 27 3.47 -1.12 -8.43
CA ARG A 27 3.27 -0.82 -9.84
C ARG A 27 1.99 -0.02 -10.02
N LEU A 28 2.07 1.08 -10.75
CA LEU A 28 0.91 1.82 -11.20
C LEU A 28 0.51 1.32 -12.59
N SER A 29 -0.80 1.16 -12.81
CA SER A 29 -1.42 0.95 -14.11
C SER A 29 -2.34 2.13 -14.39
N VAL A 30 -2.01 2.93 -15.39
CA VAL A 30 -2.73 4.16 -15.73
C VAL A 30 -3.33 4.04 -17.11
N LEU A 31 -4.67 4.15 -17.18
CA LEU A 31 -5.36 4.24 -18.46
C LEU A 31 -5.29 5.67 -18.97
N PHE A 32 -4.67 5.84 -20.12
CA PHE A 32 -4.48 7.12 -20.76
C PHE A 32 -5.33 7.24 -22.03
N GLU A 33 -6.04 8.34 -22.17
CA GLU A 33 -6.86 8.64 -23.34
C GLU A 33 -6.49 10.02 -23.90
N LEU A 34 -5.99 10.02 -25.14
CA LEU A 34 -5.81 11.25 -25.91
C LEU A 34 -7.16 11.79 -26.38
N SER A 35 -7.24 13.11 -26.54
CA SER A 35 -8.38 13.73 -27.21
C SER A 35 -8.56 13.14 -28.61
N SER A 36 -9.82 12.93 -29.03
CA SER A 36 -10.16 12.49 -30.38
C SER A 36 -9.68 13.44 -31.49
N THR A 37 -9.34 14.68 -31.13
CA THR A 37 -8.75 15.67 -32.04
C THR A 37 -7.26 15.46 -32.30
N ILE A 38 -6.57 14.62 -31.52
CA ILE A 38 -5.15 14.33 -31.65
C ILE A 38 -4.99 13.02 -32.42
N ASN A 39 -4.74 13.12 -33.73
CA ASN A 39 -4.49 11.97 -34.60
C ASN A 39 -2.98 11.68 -34.71
N MET A 40 -2.35 11.29 -33.60
CA MET A 40 -0.96 10.88 -33.59
C MET A 40 -0.71 9.70 -32.66
N THR A 41 0.20 8.83 -33.05
CA THR A 41 0.75 7.79 -32.17
C THR A 41 1.83 8.39 -31.29
N PHE A 42 1.85 8.06 -30.00
CA PHE A 42 2.94 8.40 -29.09
C PHE A 42 3.35 7.18 -28.27
N LYS A 43 4.58 7.21 -27.78
CA LYS A 43 5.11 6.22 -26.85
C LYS A 43 5.61 6.95 -25.60
N ALA A 44 4.93 6.76 -24.46
CA ALA A 44 5.46 7.25 -23.19
C ALA A 44 6.77 6.50 -22.87
N LEU A 45 7.80 7.25 -22.49
CA LEU A 45 9.13 6.74 -22.17
C LEU A 45 9.39 6.79 -20.67
N LYS A 46 9.07 7.93 -20.05
CA LYS A 46 9.27 8.21 -18.63
C LYS A 46 8.15 9.06 -18.09
N THR A 47 7.94 8.99 -16.78
CA THR A 47 6.95 9.81 -16.08
C THR A 47 7.44 10.19 -14.69
N SER A 48 7.08 11.40 -14.28
CA SER A 48 7.21 11.85 -12.90
C SER A 48 5.83 12.17 -12.38
N ILE A 49 5.57 11.81 -11.13
CA ILE A 49 4.26 11.98 -10.50
C ILE A 49 4.48 12.57 -9.11
N ASN A 50 3.74 13.62 -8.79
CA ASN A 50 3.63 14.14 -7.44
C ASN A 50 2.15 14.13 -7.06
N PHE A 51 1.78 13.33 -6.07
CA PHE A 51 0.42 13.31 -5.56
C PHE A 51 0.38 13.31 -4.04
N THR A 52 -0.68 13.90 -3.50
CA THR A 52 -1.08 13.82 -2.11
C THR A 52 -2.19 12.80 -1.96
N MET A 53 -2.21 12.12 -0.81
CA MET A 53 -3.25 11.19 -0.42
C MET A 53 -4.21 11.87 0.54
N HIS A 54 -5.51 11.73 0.29
CA HIS A 54 -6.57 12.20 1.19
C HIS A 54 -7.28 10.98 1.75
N PHE A 55 -7.45 10.99 3.07
CA PHE A 55 -8.05 9.90 3.82
C PHE A 55 -9.21 10.46 4.65
N ASN A 56 -10.37 9.79 4.64
CA ASN A 56 -11.60 10.26 5.29
C ASN A 56 -12.00 11.70 4.89
N ASP A 57 -11.88 12.01 3.60
CA ASP A 57 -12.12 13.35 3.02
C ASP A 57 -11.19 14.47 3.55
N GLU A 58 -10.24 14.15 4.43
CA GLU A 58 -9.22 15.09 4.91
C GLU A 58 -8.01 15.09 3.97
N PRO A 59 -7.62 16.25 3.43
CA PRO A 59 -6.51 16.34 2.50
C PRO A 59 -5.16 16.18 3.19
N ASN A 60 -4.11 15.91 2.41
CA ASN A 60 -2.72 15.91 2.86
C ASN A 60 -2.43 14.95 4.01
N THR A 61 -2.91 13.70 3.92
CA THR A 61 -2.48 12.63 4.83
C THR A 61 -0.99 12.35 4.59
N ASP A 62 -0.65 12.07 3.33
CA ASP A 62 0.72 11.78 2.89
C ASP A 62 0.99 12.38 1.51
N GLN A 63 2.26 12.45 1.13
CA GLN A 63 2.71 12.83 -0.20
C GLN A 63 3.68 11.80 -0.76
N MET A 64 3.45 11.44 -2.02
CA MET A 64 4.36 10.62 -2.81
C MET A 64 4.95 11.44 -3.95
N ILE A 65 6.27 11.41 -4.06
CA ILE A 65 6.99 12.02 -5.18
C ILE A 65 7.77 10.94 -5.91
N LEU A 66 7.38 10.71 -7.16
CA LEU A 66 7.96 9.74 -8.08
C LEU A 66 8.69 10.49 -9.18
N HIS A 67 9.98 10.22 -9.34
CA HIS A 67 10.80 10.89 -10.34
C HIS A 67 11.25 9.91 -11.43
N ASP A 68 11.09 10.33 -12.69
CA ASP A 68 11.65 9.69 -13.88
C ASP A 68 11.43 8.18 -13.97
N LEU A 69 10.25 7.72 -13.54
CA LEU A 69 9.86 6.32 -13.62
C LEU A 69 9.83 5.87 -15.08
N PRO A 70 10.50 4.75 -15.43
CA PRO A 70 10.38 4.19 -16.76
C PRO A 70 8.94 3.72 -17.01
N VAL A 71 8.47 3.90 -18.24
CA VAL A 71 7.11 3.54 -18.63
C VAL A 71 7.13 2.38 -19.61
N GLU A 72 6.36 1.34 -19.29
CA GLU A 72 5.93 0.31 -20.24
C GLU A 72 4.57 0.72 -20.80
N HIS A 73 4.52 1.11 -22.08
CA HIS A 73 3.29 1.56 -22.73
C HIS A 73 2.70 0.45 -23.61
N ASN A 74 1.53 -0.06 -23.26
CA ASN A 74 0.71 -0.87 -24.14
C ASN A 74 -0.06 0.03 -25.10
N GLN A 75 0.45 0.21 -26.32
CA GLN A 75 -0.16 1.09 -27.33
C GLN A 75 -1.45 0.54 -27.94
N THR A 76 -1.83 -0.71 -27.64
CA THR A 76 -3.12 -1.27 -28.07
C THR A 76 -4.23 -0.92 -27.09
N THR A 77 -3.96 -0.98 -25.78
CA THR A 77 -4.93 -0.64 -24.72
C THR A 77 -4.80 0.81 -24.24
N ASN A 78 -3.71 1.51 -24.61
CA ASN A 78 -3.27 2.79 -24.06
C ASN A 78 -3.06 2.78 -22.54
N GLU A 79 -2.63 1.64 -22.01
CA GLU A 79 -2.26 1.50 -20.60
C GLU A 79 -0.76 1.75 -20.41
N LEU A 80 -0.44 2.53 -19.38
CA LEU A 80 0.90 2.82 -18.94
C LEU A 80 1.18 2.08 -17.65
N PHE A 81 2.24 1.28 -17.64
CA PHE A 81 2.71 0.62 -16.43
C PHE A 81 4.00 1.25 -15.94
N MET A 82 4.06 1.53 -14.64
CA MET A 82 5.20 2.16 -13.98
C MET A 82 5.52 1.40 -12.71
N ASN A 83 6.73 0.85 -12.63
CA ASN A 83 7.21 0.24 -11.39
C ASN A 83 7.93 1.30 -10.56
N PHE A 84 7.66 1.31 -9.26
CA PHE A 84 8.41 2.11 -8.29
C PHE A 84 8.88 1.20 -7.17
N ASN A 85 10.09 1.44 -6.69
CA ASN A 85 10.70 0.61 -5.67
C ASN A 85 11.33 1.49 -4.60
N LYS A 86 10.99 1.21 -3.34
CA LYS A 86 11.52 1.86 -2.14
C LYS A 86 11.56 3.39 -2.24
N GLN A 87 10.46 3.96 -2.72
CA GLN A 87 10.27 5.41 -2.80
C GLN A 87 9.82 5.93 -1.43
N GLU A 88 10.30 7.08 -1.01
CA GLU A 88 9.88 7.66 0.28
C GLU A 88 8.43 8.14 0.18
N LEU A 89 7.62 7.71 1.16
CA LEU A 89 6.31 8.27 1.42
C LEU A 89 6.47 9.32 2.52
N ILE A 90 6.21 10.58 2.17
CA ILE A 90 6.33 11.70 3.10
C ILE A 90 5.03 11.80 3.88
N VAL A 91 5.05 11.42 5.15
CA VAL A 91 3.91 11.58 6.06
C VAL A 91 3.73 13.06 6.37
N LEU A 92 2.60 13.63 5.96
CA LEU A 92 2.29 15.05 6.17
C LEU A 92 1.45 15.24 7.45
N ASN A 93 0.64 14.25 7.81
CA ASN A 93 -0.15 14.23 9.03
C ASN A 93 -0.07 12.87 9.73
N ASP A 94 0.78 12.79 10.75
CA ASP A 94 0.99 11.58 11.57
C ASP A 94 -0.30 10.99 12.14
N SER A 95 -1.29 11.82 12.50
CA SER A 95 -2.54 11.34 13.10
C SER A 95 -3.39 10.63 12.06
N LEU A 96 -3.57 11.24 10.88
CA LEU A 96 -4.32 10.65 9.78
C LEU A 96 -3.61 9.41 9.23
N PHE A 97 -2.27 9.44 9.14
CA PHE A 97 -1.51 8.27 8.69
C PHE A 97 -1.66 7.08 9.65
N LYS A 98 -1.64 7.31 10.97
CA LYS A 98 -1.90 6.26 11.98
C LYS A 98 -3.32 5.70 11.83
N GLU A 99 -4.29 6.55 11.57
CA GLU A 99 -5.67 6.13 11.34
C GLU A 99 -5.82 5.33 10.05
N PHE A 100 -5.17 5.77 8.96
CA PHE A 100 -5.08 5.03 7.70
C PHE A 100 -4.47 3.63 7.92
N ALA A 101 -3.32 3.55 8.60
CA ALA A 101 -2.65 2.29 8.88
C ALA A 101 -3.50 1.35 9.76
N ALA A 102 -4.20 1.91 10.76
CA ALA A 102 -5.13 1.15 11.59
C ALA A 102 -6.32 0.63 10.76
N ASN A 103 -6.94 1.48 9.93
CA ASN A 103 -8.07 1.08 9.10
C ASN A 103 -7.68 0.03 8.06
N LEU A 104 -6.47 0.12 7.49
CA LEU A 104 -5.95 -0.92 6.59
C LEU A 104 -5.95 -2.30 7.28
N VAL A 105 -5.64 -2.37 8.57
CA VAL A 105 -5.70 -3.61 9.35
C VAL A 105 -7.14 -3.99 9.73
N LEU A 106 -7.95 -3.02 10.13
CA LEU A 106 -9.25 -3.28 10.77
C LEU A 106 -10.43 -3.46 9.79
N THR A 107 -10.34 -2.96 8.55
CA THR A 107 -11.45 -2.96 7.60
C THR A 107 -11.21 -3.90 6.41
N THR A 108 -12.28 -4.30 5.73
CA THR A 108 -12.19 -5.11 4.51
C THR A 108 -11.77 -4.29 3.29
N ASN A 109 -12.24 -3.04 3.20
CA ASN A 109 -11.96 -2.15 2.10
C ASN A 109 -11.69 -0.74 2.64
N LEU A 110 -10.79 -0.05 1.97
CA LEU A 110 -10.38 1.30 2.28
C LEU A 110 -10.32 2.11 0.99
N SER A 111 -10.82 3.34 1.02
CA SER A 111 -10.72 4.26 -0.11
C SER A 111 -9.76 5.38 0.25
N VAL A 112 -8.85 5.69 -0.67
CA VAL A 112 -7.90 6.80 -0.55
C VAL A 112 -8.00 7.63 -1.81
N ILE A 113 -8.25 8.92 -1.68
CA ILE A 113 -8.26 9.82 -2.84
C ILE A 113 -6.80 10.22 -3.10
N ILE A 114 -6.39 10.18 -4.36
CA ILE A 114 -5.11 10.71 -4.82
C ILE A 114 -5.33 11.94 -5.66
N GLU A 115 -4.66 13.03 -5.33
CA GLU A 115 -4.72 14.28 -6.07
C GLU A 115 -3.31 14.79 -6.38
N GLY A 116 -3.06 15.25 -7.60
CA GLY A 116 -1.74 15.75 -7.95
C GLY A 116 -1.52 16.04 -9.42
N LEU A 117 -0.24 16.12 -9.78
CA LEU A 117 0.22 16.41 -11.13
C LEU A 117 1.25 15.38 -11.59
N ALA A 118 1.12 14.97 -12.85
CA ALA A 118 2.11 14.18 -13.55
C ALA A 118 2.74 14.94 -14.72
N ALA A 119 3.94 14.51 -15.07
CA ALA A 119 4.64 14.89 -16.27
C ALA A 119 5.14 13.62 -16.98
N ALA A 120 5.08 13.59 -18.31
CA ALA A 120 5.52 12.45 -19.10
C ALA A 120 6.41 12.90 -20.25
N LEU A 121 7.51 12.18 -20.46
CA LEU A 121 8.28 12.26 -21.70
C LEU A 121 7.71 11.25 -22.69
N ALA A 122 7.28 11.72 -23.85
CA ALA A 122 6.71 10.90 -24.89
C ALA A 122 7.47 11.06 -26.21
N GLU A 123 7.70 9.94 -26.89
CA GLU A 123 8.21 9.91 -28.25
C GLU A 123 7.04 9.98 -29.23
N VAL A 124 7.14 10.90 -30.19
CA VAL A 124 6.24 11.01 -31.33
C VAL A 124 7.04 11.00 -32.64
N ARG A 125 6.36 10.90 -33.79
CA ARG A 125 7.02 10.84 -35.11
C ARG A 125 8.02 11.99 -35.36
N THR A 126 7.77 13.16 -34.78
CA THR A 126 8.60 14.37 -34.97
C THR A 126 9.70 14.52 -33.92
N GLY A 127 9.84 13.57 -32.98
CA GLY A 127 10.80 13.61 -31.89
C GLY A 127 10.15 13.50 -30.52
N ASN A 128 10.88 13.84 -29.47
CA ASN A 128 10.37 13.76 -28.10
C ASN A 128 9.62 15.03 -27.72
N ILE A 129 8.50 14.85 -27.01
CA ILE A 129 7.70 15.91 -26.41
C ILE A 129 7.56 15.66 -24.91
N THR A 130 7.53 16.73 -24.12
CA THR A 130 7.23 16.66 -22.70
C THR A 130 5.80 17.12 -22.48
N LEU A 131 4.98 16.26 -21.89
CA LEU A 131 3.67 16.59 -21.36
C LEU A 131 3.84 16.96 -19.90
N SER A 132 3.34 18.11 -19.47
CA SER A 132 3.44 18.60 -18.09
C SER A 132 2.08 19.00 -17.55
N ASN A 133 1.95 19.06 -16.22
CA ASN A 133 0.72 19.46 -15.53
C ASN A 133 -0.47 18.59 -15.92
N ILE A 134 -0.27 17.28 -16.07
CA ILE A 134 -1.35 16.33 -16.29
C ILE A 134 -2.03 16.10 -14.93
N PRO A 135 -3.28 16.54 -14.73
CA PRO A 135 -3.95 16.38 -13.44
C PRO A 135 -4.24 14.91 -13.17
N ILE A 136 -4.04 14.53 -11.91
CA ILE A 136 -4.47 13.26 -11.33
C ILE A 136 -5.49 13.61 -10.26
N ASN A 137 -6.67 13.01 -10.36
CA ASN A 137 -7.68 12.99 -9.32
C ASN A 137 -8.42 11.67 -9.47
N ASP A 138 -8.15 10.73 -8.58
CA ASP A 138 -8.74 9.40 -8.62
C ASP A 138 -8.94 8.86 -7.20
N THR A 139 -9.80 7.85 -7.05
CA THR A 139 -9.99 7.14 -5.79
C THR A 139 -9.39 5.75 -5.89
N LEU A 140 -8.36 5.51 -5.09
CA LEU A 140 -7.76 4.19 -4.93
C LEU A 140 -8.61 3.37 -3.97
N HIS A 141 -8.97 2.16 -4.39
CA HIS A 141 -9.61 1.18 -3.54
C HIS A 141 -8.60 0.11 -3.13
N LEU A 142 -8.33 0.04 -1.82
CA LEU A 142 -7.42 -0.92 -1.22
C LEU A 142 -8.23 -1.96 -0.45
N VAL A 143 -7.89 -3.23 -0.62
CA VAL A 143 -8.42 -4.31 0.22
C VAL A 143 -7.65 -4.27 1.54
N GLY A 144 -8.32 -4.20 2.69
CA GLY A 144 -7.69 -4.27 3.99
C GLY A 144 -7.59 -5.70 4.53
N TYR A 145 -6.99 -5.86 5.71
CA TYR A 145 -6.80 -7.17 6.36
C TYR A 145 -8.03 -7.68 7.08
N ASN A 146 -9.08 -6.86 7.22
CA ASN A 146 -10.34 -7.23 7.88
C ASN A 146 -10.13 -7.88 9.26
N GLN A 147 -9.25 -7.32 10.10
CA GLN A 147 -8.89 -7.86 11.42
C GLN A 147 -8.30 -9.28 11.38
N PHE A 148 -7.87 -9.74 10.21
CA PHE A 148 -7.51 -11.13 9.94
C PHE A 148 -8.66 -12.14 10.16
N ASP A 149 -9.91 -11.68 10.14
CA ASP A 149 -11.10 -12.54 10.20
C ASP A 149 -11.27 -13.36 8.92
N ASN A 150 -12.30 -14.23 8.88
CA ASN A 150 -12.65 -15.08 7.74
C ASN A 150 -11.54 -16.07 7.34
N GLY A 151 -10.75 -16.52 8.33
CA GLY A 151 -9.67 -17.50 8.10
C GLY A 151 -8.36 -16.89 7.59
N LEU A 152 -8.23 -15.57 7.60
CA LEU A 152 -6.97 -14.90 7.28
C LEU A 152 -5.92 -15.06 8.38
N LEU A 153 -6.33 -15.28 9.63
CA LEU A 153 -5.47 -15.79 10.71
C LEU A 153 -5.90 -17.21 11.07
N ASN A 154 -4.97 -18.15 10.94
CA ASN A 154 -5.13 -19.51 11.43
C ASN A 154 -4.11 -19.80 12.54
N ILE A 155 -4.56 -20.43 13.62
CA ILE A 155 -3.65 -21.00 14.63
C ILE A 155 -3.49 -22.48 14.29
N ASP A 156 -2.31 -22.85 13.79
CA ASP A 156 -2.03 -24.22 13.36
C ASP A 156 -1.73 -25.13 14.55
N ASN A 157 -0.97 -24.62 15.52
CA ASN A 157 -0.57 -25.39 16.70
C ASN A 157 -0.30 -24.49 17.91
N ILE A 158 -0.56 -25.01 19.11
CA ILE A 158 -0.21 -24.42 20.40
C ILE A 158 0.54 -25.48 21.21
N ASP A 159 1.83 -25.27 21.43
CA ASP A 159 2.67 -26.14 22.26
C ASP A 159 2.98 -25.45 23.59
N ILE A 160 2.84 -26.17 24.70
CA ILE A 160 3.33 -25.72 26.01
C ILE A 160 4.82 -26.03 26.08
N THR A 161 5.67 -24.99 26.07
CA THR A 161 7.13 -25.14 26.09
C THR A 161 7.72 -25.14 27.49
N GLY A 162 6.95 -24.75 28.51
CA GLY A 162 7.34 -24.86 29.90
C GLY A 162 6.39 -24.15 30.86
N ALA A 163 6.66 -24.31 32.15
CA ALA A 163 6.06 -23.48 33.20
C ALA A 163 7.07 -22.39 33.60
N ILE A 164 6.65 -21.13 33.52
CA ILE A 164 7.44 -19.97 33.98
C ILE A 164 7.26 -19.80 35.49
N SER A 165 6.06 -20.09 36.01
CA SER A 165 5.74 -20.07 37.44
C SER A 165 4.62 -21.07 37.74
N SER A 166 4.20 -21.18 39.01
CA SER A 166 3.03 -21.99 39.39
C SER A 166 1.72 -21.55 38.74
N HIS A 167 1.67 -20.36 38.12
CA HIS A 167 0.47 -19.81 37.48
C HIS A 167 0.76 -19.26 36.07
N THR A 168 1.90 -19.59 35.45
CA THR A 168 2.27 -19.05 34.14
C THR A 168 2.91 -20.12 33.27
N LEU A 169 2.40 -20.28 32.05
CA LEU A 169 2.94 -21.19 31.05
C LEU A 169 3.64 -20.40 29.95
N ALA A 170 4.73 -20.96 29.43
CA ALA A 170 5.32 -20.55 28.17
C ALA A 170 4.63 -21.32 27.05
N LEU A 171 4.12 -20.60 26.05
CA LEU A 171 3.47 -21.16 24.88
C LEU A 171 4.31 -20.86 23.64
N HIS A 172 4.44 -21.83 22.75
CA HIS A 172 4.85 -21.63 21.37
C HIS A 172 3.61 -21.78 20.51
N ILE A 173 3.25 -20.73 19.79
CA ILE A 173 2.06 -20.71 18.94
C ILE A 173 2.53 -20.60 17.49
N ARG A 174 2.16 -21.58 16.67
CA ARG A 174 2.34 -21.50 15.22
C ARG A 174 1.08 -20.91 14.62
N THR A 175 1.24 -19.79 13.93
CA THR A 175 0.15 -19.13 13.22
C THR A 175 0.47 -18.99 11.74
N GLN A 176 -0.57 -19.01 10.91
CA GLN A 176 -0.52 -18.64 9.51
C GLN A 176 -1.36 -17.38 9.31
N ILE A 177 -0.79 -16.35 8.70
CA ILE A 177 -1.51 -15.14 8.30
C ILE A 177 -1.52 -15.07 6.78
N ILE A 178 -2.70 -14.98 6.19
CA ILE A 178 -2.91 -14.81 4.75
C ILE A 178 -3.09 -13.32 4.48
N ASN A 179 -2.31 -12.76 3.55
CA ASN A 179 -2.50 -11.39 3.07
C ASN A 179 -3.62 -11.37 2.02
N PRO A 180 -4.81 -10.79 2.31
CA PRO A 180 -5.87 -10.63 1.31
C PRO A 180 -5.64 -9.42 0.40
N SER A 181 -4.66 -8.57 0.73
CA SER A 181 -4.50 -7.24 0.18
C SER A 181 -3.48 -7.20 -0.94
N VAL A 182 -3.69 -6.29 -1.89
CA VAL A 182 -2.63 -5.84 -2.81
C VAL A 182 -1.54 -5.04 -2.09
N VAL A 183 -1.81 -4.62 -0.85
CA VAL A 183 -0.88 -3.94 0.05
C VAL A 183 -0.07 -4.98 0.82
N ASN A 184 1.25 -4.91 0.69
CA ASN A 184 2.20 -5.70 1.44
C ASN A 184 2.71 -4.87 2.61
N ILE A 185 2.83 -5.46 3.80
CA ILE A 185 3.50 -4.82 4.93
C ILE A 185 4.88 -5.45 5.06
N LEU A 186 5.92 -4.65 4.85
CA LEU A 186 7.30 -5.05 4.99
C LEU A 186 7.89 -4.38 6.23
N ASN A 187 8.58 -5.16 7.07
CA ASN A 187 9.05 -4.68 8.37
C ASN A 187 7.92 -4.06 9.21
N GLY A 188 6.72 -4.66 9.18
CA GLY A 188 5.68 -4.31 10.14
C GLY A 188 6.29 -4.48 11.53
N GLY A 189 6.14 -3.49 12.40
CA GLY A 189 6.72 -3.55 13.75
C GLY A 189 6.17 -4.72 14.57
N ARG A 190 6.11 -4.57 15.89
CA ARG A 190 5.54 -5.62 16.71
C ARG A 190 4.01 -5.66 16.55
N LEU A 191 3.46 -6.78 16.11
CA LEU A 191 2.02 -7.05 16.19
C LEU A 191 1.72 -7.71 17.54
N SER A 192 0.86 -7.09 18.34
CA SER A 192 0.39 -7.64 19.62
C SER A 192 -1.07 -8.07 19.48
N LEU A 193 -1.35 -9.35 19.71
CA LEU A 193 -2.69 -9.93 19.67
C LEU A 193 -3.09 -10.39 21.07
N ASP A 194 -4.33 -10.12 21.48
CA ASP A 194 -4.87 -10.66 22.73
C ASP A 194 -5.44 -12.06 22.49
N LEU A 195 -4.91 -13.05 23.20
CA LEU A 195 -5.42 -14.42 23.16
C LEU A 195 -6.58 -14.53 24.14
N CYS A 196 -7.81 -14.58 23.66
CA CYS A 196 -9.00 -14.66 24.50
C CYS A 196 -9.64 -16.04 24.46
N ASP A 197 -10.16 -16.49 25.61
CA ASP A 197 -11.14 -17.57 25.68
C ASP A 197 -12.44 -17.10 25.02
N ILE A 198 -12.82 -17.73 23.91
CA ILE A 198 -14.01 -17.36 23.14
C ILE A 198 -15.33 -17.57 23.92
N ILE A 199 -15.35 -18.46 24.92
CA ILE A 199 -16.55 -18.77 25.69
C ILE A 199 -16.75 -17.74 26.79
N ASN A 200 -15.69 -17.40 27.52
CA ASN A 200 -15.75 -16.54 28.70
C ASN A 200 -15.29 -15.10 28.44
N GLY A 201 -14.76 -14.80 27.25
CA GLY A 201 -14.18 -13.49 26.90
C GLY A 201 -12.95 -13.12 27.73
N THR A 202 -12.35 -14.08 28.43
CA THR A 202 -11.24 -13.83 29.36
C THR A 202 -9.93 -13.84 28.58
N SER A 203 -9.15 -12.76 28.70
CA SER A 203 -7.79 -12.71 28.15
C SER A 203 -6.92 -13.75 28.87
N LEU A 204 -6.26 -14.58 28.07
CA LEU A 204 -5.31 -15.62 28.47
C LEU A 204 -3.86 -15.10 28.36
N GLY A 205 -3.65 -13.98 27.67
CA GLY A 205 -2.36 -13.31 27.54
C GLY A 205 -2.14 -12.67 26.17
N LEU A 206 -1.03 -11.93 26.06
CA LEU A 206 -0.64 -11.26 24.81
C LEU A 206 0.33 -12.12 24.00
N ILE A 207 0.02 -12.29 22.72
CA ILE A 207 0.92 -12.85 21.71
C ILE A 207 1.62 -11.69 21.02
N ASN A 208 2.95 -11.71 21.03
CA ASN A 208 3.77 -10.73 20.32
C ASN A 208 4.45 -11.38 19.12
N ILE A 209 4.23 -10.80 17.95
CA ILE A 209 4.90 -11.18 16.72
C ILE A 209 5.93 -10.07 16.45
N GLU A 210 7.20 -10.40 16.65
CA GLU A 210 8.36 -9.55 16.30
C GLU A 210 8.43 -9.39 14.77
N PRO A 211 9.13 -8.36 14.23
CA PRO A 211 8.80 -7.73 12.95
C PRO A 211 8.36 -8.69 11.84
N PHE A 212 7.19 -8.43 11.28
CA PHE A 212 6.53 -9.35 10.38
C PHE A 212 6.52 -8.84 8.94
N TYR A 213 6.41 -9.79 8.03
CA TYR A 213 6.20 -9.56 6.60
C TYR A 213 4.85 -10.14 6.22
N LEU A 214 3.97 -9.31 5.65
CA LEU A 214 2.74 -9.76 5.00
C LEU A 214 2.88 -9.48 3.50
N GLN A 215 2.94 -10.57 2.74
CA GLN A 215 2.97 -10.59 1.28
C GLN A 215 1.79 -11.39 0.77
#